data_AF-A0AAN8XQF5-F1
#
_entry.id   AF-A0AAN8XQF5-F1
#
_cell.length_a   1.000
_cell.length_b   1.000
_cell.length_c   1.000
_cell.angle_alpha   90.00
_cell.angle_beta   90.00
_cell.angle_gamma   90.00
#
_symmetry.space_group_name_H-M   'P 1'
#
loop_
_entity.id
_entity.type
_entity.pdbx_description
1 polymer ?
#
loop_
_entity_poly.entity_id
_entity_poly.type
_entity_poly.pdbx_seq_one_letter_code
_entity_poly.pdbx_strand_id
1 'polypeptide(L)'
;MNSFILLVGVTLLWSSCGINANIYAKEDPESDLLFTGAEAVADILEEEVSPRCAIVVFTDGPSTTHSLFKNSSSPFGQRSVTVLQMPQEFTSDNETWLPALHLAENTHELRSFFCIAMVVCSLNTEFLEAYAEWANLTRIMPWEIKTIILTHLENSEVNEIMSNHWTFSMMNIMLVNVQSSSPVRCDIFAYFYYHRSTKSVLQRIVSWKKGSGFFAFTEYSFFPEKYENCHGGIFNTITFIFPPYMMYVEKKAPNGTMVPTLAGREIYVWEAIAKAMNFSLVIHVRDPTIPSVFWIPIDERTAFARSMKLPFLPHMMSRYDYSVFIEDTMVAFTMKKPSLKPRWQSLYYPLTELVWLSTLIALFVVPAVMLILSTVGGNTHITRNTVFEDAYRILLCQSVSDQRIPATSSARVLVVTWLIFTFIIGSAYRGNLIGFLTIPKYPKRPETLAEMIASGAGTLFPNLLKLFLVYFTASNSTLSRTLVSRSSVIPTFGEGVKILMKYENTSVMYERFVAELIIVENYTAIDGTTPLYVAKGMVLPGWEGYPAMPDSPFTHNVNKVILAIHA
;
A
#
# COMPACT_ATOMS: atom_id res chain seq x y z
N MET A 1 28.41 6.14 -19.08
CA MET A 1 29.28 6.87 -20.04
C MET A 1 28.46 7.56 -21.12
N ASN A 2 27.37 6.97 -21.64
CA ASN A 2 26.44 7.65 -22.55
C ASN A 2 25.63 8.81 -21.91
N SER A 3 25.45 8.79 -20.58
CA SER A 3 24.76 9.84 -19.81
C SER A 3 25.53 11.16 -19.68
N PHE A 4 26.86 11.14 -19.86
CA PHE A 4 27.66 12.37 -19.85
C PHE A 4 27.56 13.09 -21.20
N ILE A 5 27.29 12.36 -22.29
CA ILE A 5 27.29 12.88 -23.67
C ILE A 5 25.98 13.58 -24.03
N LEU A 6 24.86 13.30 -23.36
CA LEU A 6 23.58 13.95 -23.67
C LEU A 6 23.44 15.34 -23.03
N LEU A 7 23.83 15.52 -21.76
CA LEU A 7 23.86 16.86 -21.17
C LEU A 7 25.06 17.69 -21.66
N VAL A 8 26.21 17.05 -21.91
CA VAL A 8 27.34 17.69 -22.62
C VAL A 8 26.98 17.96 -24.08
N GLY A 9 26.09 17.18 -24.71
CA GLY A 9 25.56 17.45 -26.05
C GLY A 9 24.65 18.68 -26.08
N VAL A 10 23.77 18.83 -25.10
CA VAL A 10 22.89 20.01 -24.97
C VAL A 10 23.68 21.25 -24.51
N THR A 11 24.67 21.11 -23.63
CA THR A 11 25.55 22.23 -23.21
C THR A 11 26.67 22.55 -24.21
N LEU A 12 27.18 21.60 -25.00
CA LEU A 12 28.16 21.88 -26.07
C LEU A 12 27.53 22.35 -27.38
N LEU A 13 26.30 21.95 -27.73
CA LEU A 13 25.59 22.55 -28.87
C LEU A 13 25.10 23.98 -28.56
N TRP A 14 24.97 24.37 -27.30
CA TRP A 14 24.56 25.73 -26.91
C TRP A 14 25.72 26.63 -26.45
N SER A 15 26.85 26.10 -25.98
CA SER A 15 28.04 26.91 -25.69
C SER A 15 28.79 27.41 -26.94
N SER A 16 28.45 26.91 -28.13
CA SER A 16 28.95 27.43 -29.42
C SER A 16 28.08 28.51 -30.05
N CYS A 17 26.95 28.88 -29.45
CA CYS A 17 26.21 30.07 -29.81
C CYS A 17 26.36 31.09 -28.68
N GLY A 18 27.40 31.91 -28.77
CA GLY A 18 27.30 33.26 -28.24
C GLY A 18 26.12 33.93 -28.92
N ILE A 19 24.95 33.84 -28.31
CA ILE A 19 23.78 34.59 -28.75
C ILE A 19 24.08 36.04 -28.42
N ASN A 20 24.77 36.71 -29.35
CA ASN A 20 24.62 38.14 -29.54
C ASN A 20 23.16 38.36 -29.93
N ALA A 21 22.29 38.46 -28.93
CA ALA A 21 20.92 38.95 -29.09
C ALA A 21 20.98 40.47 -29.31
N ASN A 22 21.52 40.91 -30.44
CA ASN A 22 21.20 42.23 -30.97
C ASN A 22 19.84 42.12 -31.66
N ILE A 23 18.79 42.08 -30.86
CA ILE A 23 17.41 42.22 -31.34
C ILE A 23 16.94 43.57 -30.80
N TYR A 24 16.90 44.56 -31.68
CA TYR A 24 16.39 45.90 -31.38
C TYR A 24 14.92 45.83 -30.98
N ALA A 25 14.65 45.85 -29.67
CA ALA A 25 13.33 46.11 -29.12
C ALA A 25 13.33 47.51 -28.49
N LYS A 26 12.22 48.22 -28.73
CA LYS A 26 11.94 49.58 -28.26
C LYS A 26 12.06 49.64 -26.72
N GLU A 27 12.65 50.71 -26.18
CA GLU A 27 12.70 50.98 -24.74
C GLU A 27 11.27 51.01 -24.17
N ASP A 28 10.87 49.93 -23.51
CA ASP A 28 9.58 49.81 -22.83
C ASP A 28 9.81 49.98 -21.32
N PRO A 29 9.14 50.89 -20.61
CA PRO A 29 9.32 51.08 -19.16
C PRO A 29 9.11 49.81 -18.32
N GLU A 30 8.30 48.85 -18.78
CA GLU A 30 8.15 47.54 -18.13
C GLU A 30 9.43 46.68 -18.19
N SER A 31 10.25 46.86 -19.23
CA SER A 31 11.52 46.13 -19.38
C SER A 31 12.57 46.53 -18.34
N ASP A 32 12.55 47.78 -17.86
CA ASP A 32 13.46 48.26 -16.82
C ASP A 32 13.04 47.80 -15.42
N LEU A 33 11.73 47.62 -15.19
CA LEU A 33 11.20 47.08 -13.94
C LEU A 33 11.58 45.61 -13.75
N LEU A 34 11.36 44.77 -14.77
CA LEU A 34 11.75 43.36 -14.72
C LEU A 34 13.27 43.16 -14.65
N PHE A 35 14.05 44.01 -15.32
CA PHE A 35 15.52 43.98 -15.20
C PHE A 35 15.97 44.26 -13.76
N THR A 36 15.33 45.23 -13.09
CA THR A 36 15.59 45.53 -11.68
C THR A 36 15.17 44.36 -10.77
N GLY A 37 14.07 43.69 -11.09
CA GLY A 37 13.67 42.45 -10.43
C GLY A 37 14.66 41.29 -10.64
N ALA A 38 15.26 41.19 -11.83
CA ALA A 38 16.27 40.19 -12.16
C ALA A 38 17.54 40.34 -11.30
N GLU A 39 17.96 41.58 -11.03
CA GLU A 39 19.05 41.88 -10.09
C GLU A 39 18.70 41.43 -8.66
N ALA A 40 17.46 41.62 -8.22
CA ALA A 40 17.00 41.10 -6.92
C ALA A 40 17.03 39.56 -6.87
N VAL A 41 16.60 38.88 -7.94
CA VAL A 41 16.66 37.41 -8.06
C VAL A 41 18.10 36.91 -8.02
N ALA A 42 19.03 37.61 -8.69
CA ALA A 42 20.44 37.28 -8.66
C ALA A 42 21.03 37.34 -7.24
N ASP A 43 20.76 38.41 -6.51
CA ASP A 43 21.23 38.56 -5.14
C ASP A 43 20.67 37.43 -4.24
N ILE A 44 19.39 37.03 -4.41
CA ILE A 44 18.80 35.90 -3.67
C ILE A 44 19.54 34.61 -4.00
N LEU A 45 19.80 34.38 -5.30
CA LEU A 45 20.49 33.18 -5.76
C LEU A 45 21.94 33.14 -5.29
N GLU A 46 22.61 34.28 -5.13
CA GLU A 46 23.96 34.37 -4.61
C GLU A 46 24.02 34.08 -3.11
N GLU A 47 23.01 34.50 -2.35
CA GLU A 47 22.90 34.26 -0.91
C GLU A 47 22.50 32.81 -0.59
N GLU A 48 21.53 32.24 -1.31
CA GLU A 48 20.84 31.00 -0.92
C GLU A 48 21.15 29.77 -1.77
N VAL A 49 21.68 29.95 -2.98
CA VAL A 49 21.90 28.86 -3.92
C VAL A 49 23.38 28.70 -4.18
N SER A 50 23.89 27.48 -4.00
CA SER A 50 25.31 27.19 -4.24
C SER A 50 25.71 27.54 -5.68
N PRO A 51 26.92 28.09 -5.90
CA PRO A 51 27.38 28.47 -7.24
C PRO A 51 27.54 27.28 -8.19
N ARG A 52 27.48 26.03 -7.69
CA ARG A 52 27.51 24.81 -8.50
C ARG A 52 26.13 24.38 -9.01
N CYS A 53 25.06 25.00 -8.54
CA CYS A 53 23.70 24.63 -8.93
C CYS A 53 23.39 25.14 -10.34
N ALA A 54 22.68 24.32 -11.12
CA ALA A 54 22.13 24.77 -12.39
C ALA A 54 20.89 25.63 -12.16
N ILE A 55 20.66 26.63 -13.03
CA ILE A 55 19.48 27.48 -13.00
C ILE A 55 18.63 27.18 -14.23
N VAL A 56 17.35 26.90 -14.01
CA VAL A 56 16.36 26.76 -15.08
C VAL A 56 15.40 27.93 -15.01
N VAL A 57 15.30 28.69 -16.11
CA VAL A 57 14.48 29.89 -16.21
C VAL A 57 13.28 29.60 -17.11
N PHE A 58 12.07 29.85 -16.63
CA PHE A 58 10.82 29.74 -17.38
C PHE A 58 10.25 31.13 -17.66
N THR A 59 9.91 31.41 -18.92
CA THR A 59 9.42 32.73 -19.36
C THR A 59 8.30 32.60 -20.39
N ASP A 60 7.37 33.55 -20.41
CA ASP A 60 6.24 33.61 -21.35
C ASP A 60 6.58 34.23 -22.73
N GLY A 61 7.78 34.78 -22.92
CA GLY A 61 8.11 35.47 -24.15
C GLY A 61 9.56 35.95 -24.33
N PRO A 62 9.90 36.48 -25.53
CA PRO A 62 11.21 37.05 -25.81
C PRO A 62 11.44 38.37 -25.07
N SER A 63 10.38 39.11 -24.75
CA SER A 63 10.41 40.38 -24.01
C SER A 63 10.83 40.19 -22.55
N THR A 64 10.26 39.18 -21.87
CA THR A 64 10.63 38.79 -20.51
C THR A 64 12.03 38.18 -20.47
N THR A 65 12.38 37.34 -21.44
CA THR A 65 13.76 36.84 -21.61
C THR A 65 14.76 37.99 -21.82
N HIS A 66 14.50 38.90 -22.75
CA HIS A 66 15.37 40.04 -23.00
C HIS A 66 15.53 40.93 -21.75
N SER A 67 14.46 41.14 -21.00
CA SER A 67 14.50 41.94 -19.76
C SER A 67 15.31 41.27 -18.66
N LEU A 68 15.43 39.94 -18.63
CA LEU A 68 16.31 39.21 -17.71
C LEU A 68 17.79 39.28 -18.11
N PHE A 69 18.11 39.46 -19.40
CA PHE A 69 19.48 39.40 -19.93
C PHE A 69 19.94 40.69 -20.64
N LYS A 70 19.30 41.84 -20.34
CA LYS A 70 19.41 43.14 -21.06
C LYS A 70 20.84 43.70 -21.17
N ASN A 71 21.80 43.20 -20.40
CA ASN A 71 23.23 43.53 -20.50
C ASN A 71 24.06 42.24 -20.50
N SER A 72 25.10 42.16 -21.34
CA SER A 72 26.00 40.99 -21.50
C SER A 72 26.65 40.43 -20.22
N SER A 73 26.49 41.10 -19.07
CA SER A 73 26.69 40.55 -17.74
C SER A 73 25.44 39.78 -17.31
N SER A 74 25.45 38.45 -17.43
CA SER A 74 24.36 37.62 -16.91
C SER A 74 24.19 37.93 -15.40
N PRO A 75 22.97 38.27 -14.93
CA PRO A 75 22.73 38.51 -13.51
C PRO A 75 22.99 37.23 -12.68
N PHE A 76 23.02 36.06 -13.34
CA PHE A 76 23.24 34.76 -12.71
C PHE A 76 24.73 34.34 -12.63
N GLY A 77 25.68 35.22 -12.97
CA GLY A 77 27.12 34.97 -12.86
C GLY A 77 27.63 33.86 -13.81
N GLN A 78 28.57 33.03 -13.33
CA GLN A 78 29.20 31.90 -14.07
C GLN A 78 28.37 30.59 -14.05
N ARG A 79 27.10 30.64 -13.63
CA ARG A 79 26.26 29.44 -13.47
C ARG A 79 25.80 28.90 -14.82
N SER A 80 25.53 27.60 -14.89
CA SER A 80 24.84 27.02 -16.05
C SER A 80 23.37 27.44 -16.02
N VAL A 81 22.95 28.26 -16.98
CA VAL A 81 21.57 28.75 -17.10
C VAL A 81 20.92 28.14 -18.33
N THR A 82 19.76 27.51 -18.13
CA THR A 82 18.91 27.00 -19.22
C THR A 82 17.63 27.82 -19.24
N VAL A 83 17.33 28.48 -20.37
CA VAL A 83 16.10 29.28 -20.54
C VAL A 83 15.10 28.48 -21.37
N LEU A 84 13.90 28.29 -20.81
CA LEU A 84 12.77 27.60 -21.42
C LEU A 84 11.65 28.61 -21.64
N GLN A 85 11.49 29.00 -22.89
CA GLN A 85 10.40 29.87 -23.30
C GLN A 85 9.15 29.01 -23.53
N MET A 86 8.06 29.38 -22.86
CA MET A 86 6.79 28.67 -22.89
C MET A 86 5.70 29.60 -23.45
N PRO A 87 4.86 29.14 -24.38
CA PRO A 87 3.76 29.95 -24.91
C PRO A 87 2.68 30.19 -23.85
N GLN A 88 1.90 31.27 -24.02
CA GLN A 88 0.89 31.72 -23.04
C GLN A 88 -0.30 30.78 -22.87
N GLU A 89 -0.61 29.91 -23.84
CA GLU A 89 -1.74 28.97 -23.75
C GLU A 89 -1.26 27.53 -23.51
N PHE A 90 -1.81 26.90 -22.46
CA PHE A 90 -1.66 25.47 -22.19
C PHE A 90 -2.82 24.70 -22.84
N THR A 91 -2.55 24.04 -23.97
CA THR A 91 -3.45 23.01 -24.51
C THR A 91 -2.72 21.68 -24.43
N SER A 92 -3.35 20.66 -23.84
CA SER A 92 -2.73 19.35 -23.55
C SER A 92 -2.22 18.61 -24.79
N ASP A 93 -2.62 19.05 -25.99
CA ASP A 93 -2.57 18.25 -27.21
C ASP A 93 -1.64 18.78 -28.32
N ASN A 94 -0.84 19.85 -28.11
CA ASN A 94 0.01 20.41 -29.19
C ASN A 94 1.52 20.45 -28.88
N GLU A 95 2.30 20.25 -29.95
CA GLU A 95 3.77 20.21 -30.07
C GLU A 95 4.53 21.43 -29.47
N THR A 96 3.82 22.41 -28.93
CA THR A 96 4.32 23.74 -28.51
C THR A 96 5.03 23.75 -27.14
N TRP A 97 4.86 22.70 -26.32
CA TRP A 97 5.52 22.54 -25.02
C TRP A 97 6.67 21.50 -25.06
N LEU A 98 7.12 21.08 -26.25
CA LEU A 98 8.10 19.99 -26.42
C LEU A 98 9.34 20.07 -25.51
N PRO A 99 10.02 21.23 -25.33
CA PRO A 99 11.19 21.33 -24.46
C PRO A 99 10.86 21.10 -22.98
N ALA A 100 9.69 21.59 -22.54
CA ALA A 100 9.18 21.39 -21.19
C ALA A 100 8.70 19.93 -20.98
N LEU A 101 8.08 19.33 -21.99
CA LEU A 101 7.70 17.93 -21.99
C LEU A 101 8.93 17.01 -21.94
N HIS A 102 9.99 17.31 -22.69
CA HIS A 102 11.26 16.57 -22.59
C HIS A 102 11.94 16.73 -21.24
N LEU A 103 11.83 17.90 -20.61
CA LEU A 103 12.28 18.10 -19.25
C LEU A 103 11.46 17.26 -18.25
N ALA A 104 10.14 17.20 -18.45
CA ALA A 104 9.22 16.40 -17.65
C ALA A 104 9.46 14.89 -17.78
N GLU A 105 9.70 14.40 -18.99
CA GLU A 105 10.04 13.01 -19.28
C GLU A 105 11.35 12.58 -18.59
N ASN A 106 12.27 13.52 -18.38
CA ASN A 106 13.55 13.31 -17.72
C ASN A 106 13.59 13.86 -16.28
N THR A 107 12.44 14.05 -15.64
CA THR A 107 12.34 14.50 -14.23
C THR A 107 13.14 13.65 -13.26
N HIS A 108 13.22 12.34 -13.49
CA HIS A 108 14.08 11.44 -12.72
C HIS A 108 15.57 11.80 -12.86
N GLU A 109 16.01 12.23 -14.04
CA GLU A 109 17.39 12.69 -14.26
C GLU A 109 17.62 14.04 -13.57
N LEU A 110 16.67 14.98 -13.62
CA LEU A 110 16.73 16.24 -12.87
C LEU A 110 16.92 16.02 -11.36
N ARG A 111 16.18 15.06 -10.79
CA ARG A 111 16.31 14.67 -9.38
C ARG A 111 17.66 14.04 -9.05
N SER A 112 18.38 13.51 -10.04
CA SER A 112 19.71 12.92 -9.85
C SER A 112 20.85 13.95 -9.91
N PHE A 113 20.57 15.19 -10.33
CA PHE A 113 21.56 16.27 -10.31
C PHE A 113 21.72 16.86 -8.90
N PHE A 114 22.97 17.09 -8.53
CA PHE A 114 23.33 17.77 -7.29
C PHE A 114 23.04 19.27 -7.44
N CYS A 115 21.81 19.67 -7.09
CA CYS A 115 21.33 21.05 -6.93
C CYS A 115 20.87 21.79 -8.21
N ILE A 116 19.56 22.08 -8.26
CA ILE A 116 18.87 22.88 -9.29
C ILE A 116 18.06 23.98 -8.59
N ALA A 117 18.08 25.19 -9.12
CA ALA A 117 17.16 26.27 -8.76
C ALA A 117 16.31 26.67 -9.97
N MET A 118 15.04 27.00 -9.73
CA MET A 118 14.12 27.40 -10.78
C MET A 118 13.76 28.87 -10.65
N VAL A 119 13.69 29.57 -11.77
CA VAL A 119 13.22 30.96 -11.85
C VAL A 119 12.08 31.01 -12.83
N VAL A 120 10.91 31.49 -12.40
CA VAL A 120 9.72 31.64 -13.25
C VAL A 120 9.44 33.12 -13.38
N CYS A 121 9.50 33.67 -14.58
CA CYS A 121 9.32 35.10 -14.82
C CYS A 121 8.15 35.32 -15.76
N SER A 122 7.11 36.01 -15.27
CA SER A 122 5.96 36.39 -16.09
C SER A 122 5.21 37.57 -15.49
N LEU A 123 4.64 38.39 -16.37
CA LEU A 123 3.70 39.46 -16.02
C LEU A 123 2.24 39.03 -16.22
N ASN A 124 2.01 37.85 -16.80
CA ASN A 124 0.68 37.33 -17.07
C ASN A 124 0.28 36.29 -16.01
N THR A 125 -0.86 36.53 -15.36
CA THR A 125 -1.52 35.60 -14.43
C THR A 125 -1.77 34.24 -15.08
N GLU A 126 -2.34 34.18 -16.29
CA GLU A 126 -2.68 32.93 -16.98
C GLU A 126 -1.46 32.04 -17.19
N PHE A 127 -0.30 32.63 -17.47
CA PHE A 127 0.95 31.89 -17.60
C PHE A 127 1.39 31.25 -16.27
N LEU A 128 1.27 31.99 -15.16
CA LEU A 128 1.66 31.47 -13.85
C LEU A 128 0.74 30.33 -13.41
N GLU A 129 -0.55 30.43 -13.71
CA GLU A 129 -1.54 29.36 -13.47
C GLU A 129 -1.21 28.13 -14.32
N ALA A 130 -1.00 28.31 -15.64
CA ALA A 130 -0.60 27.26 -16.55
C ALA A 130 0.71 26.57 -16.12
N TYR A 131 1.71 27.34 -15.69
CA TYR A 131 2.95 26.81 -15.15
C TYR A 131 2.71 25.99 -13.88
N ALA A 132 1.86 26.46 -12.96
CA ALA A 132 1.57 25.76 -11.72
C ALA A 132 0.88 24.41 -11.96
N GLU A 133 -0.05 24.36 -12.92
CA GLU A 133 -0.72 23.12 -13.35
C GLU A 133 0.25 22.17 -14.04
N TRP A 134 1.05 22.67 -14.99
CA TRP A 134 2.07 21.89 -15.68
C TRP A 134 3.09 21.32 -14.70
N ALA A 135 3.61 22.12 -13.78
CA ALA A 135 4.60 21.69 -12.80
C ALA A 135 4.03 20.64 -11.82
N ASN A 136 2.74 20.75 -11.50
CA ASN A 136 2.02 19.74 -10.72
C ASN A 136 1.89 18.41 -11.47
N LEU A 137 1.48 18.46 -12.73
CA LEU A 137 1.30 17.27 -13.58
C LEU A 137 2.63 16.56 -13.84
N THR A 138 3.69 17.32 -14.06
CA THR A 138 5.02 16.81 -14.42
C THR A 138 5.91 16.49 -13.24
N ARG A 139 5.52 16.83 -12.00
CA ARG A 139 6.26 16.48 -10.78
C ARG A 139 7.69 17.03 -10.76
N ILE A 140 7.89 18.23 -11.31
CA ILE A 140 9.23 18.85 -11.44
C ILE A 140 9.68 19.64 -10.21
N MET A 141 8.81 19.87 -9.22
CA MET A 141 9.11 20.73 -8.06
C MET A 141 9.01 20.01 -6.72
N PRO A 142 9.94 19.10 -6.39
CA PRO A 142 10.08 18.58 -5.03
C PRO A 142 10.62 19.68 -4.09
N TRP A 143 10.49 19.47 -2.78
CA TRP A 143 10.83 20.45 -1.74
C TRP A 143 12.27 20.98 -1.79
N GLU A 144 13.20 20.15 -2.25
CA GLU A 144 14.62 20.48 -2.36
C GLU A 144 14.93 21.52 -3.45
N ILE A 145 14.02 21.71 -4.41
CA ILE A 145 14.19 22.69 -5.49
C ILE A 145 13.67 24.06 -5.03
N LYS A 146 14.61 24.98 -4.82
CA LYS A 146 14.33 26.39 -4.55
C LYS A 146 13.80 27.05 -5.83
N THR A 147 12.58 27.57 -5.77
CA THR A 147 11.90 28.22 -6.90
C THR A 147 11.62 29.69 -6.60
N ILE A 148 11.99 30.56 -7.54
CA ILE A 148 11.77 32.01 -7.43
C ILE A 148 10.81 32.44 -8.53
N ILE A 149 9.69 33.04 -8.16
CA ILE A 149 8.73 33.61 -9.10
C ILE A 149 8.98 35.12 -9.16
N LEU A 150 9.31 35.65 -10.33
CA LEU A 150 9.47 37.08 -10.59
C LEU A 150 8.24 37.60 -11.34
N THR A 151 7.57 38.60 -10.77
CA THR A 151 6.38 39.19 -11.36
C THR A 151 6.19 40.67 -10.99
N HIS A 152 5.24 41.33 -11.64
CA HIS A 152 4.74 42.68 -11.34
C HIS A 152 3.21 42.64 -11.41
N LEU A 153 2.61 41.80 -10.55
CA LEU A 153 1.17 41.64 -10.40
C LEU A 153 0.66 42.35 -9.15
N GLU A 154 -0.63 42.67 -9.10
CA GLU A 154 -1.22 43.24 -7.90
C GLU A 154 -1.19 42.23 -6.74
N ASN A 155 -1.06 42.72 -5.50
CA ASN A 155 -0.98 41.84 -4.34
C ASN A 155 -2.23 40.94 -4.16
N SER A 156 -3.40 41.39 -4.63
CA SER A 156 -4.63 40.58 -4.65
C SER A 156 -4.51 39.38 -5.60
N GLU A 157 -4.06 39.62 -6.83
CA GLU A 157 -3.89 38.58 -7.87
C GLU A 157 -2.84 37.56 -7.44
N VAL A 158 -1.70 38.05 -6.95
CA VAL A 158 -0.65 37.21 -6.39
C VAL A 158 -1.19 36.32 -5.28
N ASN A 159 -1.93 36.90 -4.33
CA ASN A 159 -2.43 36.12 -3.20
C ASN A 159 -3.44 35.05 -3.65
N GLU A 160 -4.26 35.35 -4.67
CA GLU A 160 -5.21 34.41 -5.27
C GLU A 160 -4.50 33.25 -5.98
N ILE A 161 -3.52 33.55 -6.84
CA ILE A 161 -2.73 32.53 -7.55
C ILE A 161 -2.01 31.61 -6.57
N MET A 162 -1.35 32.21 -5.56
CA MET A 162 -0.62 31.45 -4.53
C MET A 162 -1.56 30.60 -3.68
N SER A 163 -2.80 31.05 -3.42
CA SER A 163 -3.77 30.29 -2.62
C SER A 163 -4.49 29.18 -3.37
N ASN A 164 -4.75 29.38 -4.65
CA ASN A 164 -5.54 28.45 -5.45
C ASN A 164 -4.70 27.30 -6.01
N HIS A 165 -3.38 27.49 -6.12
CA HIS A 165 -2.48 26.50 -6.70
C HIS A 165 -1.63 25.83 -5.62
N TRP A 166 -1.82 24.52 -5.43
CA TRP A 166 -1.05 23.72 -4.47
C TRP A 166 0.46 23.87 -4.66
N THR A 167 0.88 23.84 -5.92
CA THR A 167 2.27 23.97 -6.34
C THR A 167 2.92 25.20 -5.73
N PHE A 168 2.22 26.33 -5.74
CA PHE A 168 2.72 27.60 -5.24
C PHE A 168 2.59 27.75 -3.72
N SER A 169 1.53 27.18 -3.15
CA SER A 169 1.29 27.28 -1.71
C SER A 169 2.19 26.36 -0.87
N MET A 170 2.52 25.17 -1.39
CA MET A 170 3.17 24.12 -0.61
C MET A 170 4.66 23.94 -0.93
N MET A 171 5.11 24.25 -2.14
CA MET A 171 6.50 24.02 -2.49
C MET A 171 7.43 25.12 -1.95
N ASN A 172 8.73 24.91 -2.15
CA ASN A 172 9.79 25.78 -1.67
C ASN A 172 9.96 27.00 -2.58
N ILE A 173 8.97 27.89 -2.51
CA ILE A 173 8.80 29.03 -3.40
C ILE A 173 8.96 30.35 -2.67
N MET A 174 9.67 31.25 -3.33
CA MET A 174 9.69 32.67 -3.03
C MET A 174 9.14 33.48 -4.20
N LEU A 175 8.44 34.54 -3.89
CA LEU A 175 7.91 35.48 -4.87
C LEU A 175 8.66 36.80 -4.75
N VAL A 176 9.18 37.29 -5.87
CA VAL A 176 9.74 38.63 -6.02
C VAL A 176 8.71 39.46 -6.78
N ASN A 177 8.02 40.36 -6.06
CA ASN A 177 7.10 41.30 -6.68
C ASN A 177 7.78 42.65 -6.86
N VAL A 178 7.93 43.08 -8.11
CA VAL A 178 8.49 44.40 -8.43
C VAL A 178 7.40 45.44 -8.20
N GLN A 179 7.70 46.51 -7.46
CA GLN A 179 6.78 47.63 -7.27
C GLN A 179 7.24 48.83 -8.10
N SER A 180 6.31 49.37 -8.88
CA SER A 180 6.44 50.66 -9.59
C SER A 180 6.46 51.83 -8.59
N SER A 181 7.55 51.96 -7.84
CA SER A 181 7.85 53.08 -6.95
C SER A 181 9.13 53.79 -7.40
N SER A 182 9.29 55.06 -7.07
CA SER A 182 10.53 55.80 -7.30
C SER A 182 11.21 56.06 -5.96
N PRO A 183 12.33 55.40 -5.62
CA PRO A 183 13.09 54.41 -6.42
C PRO A 183 12.46 53.01 -6.45
N VAL A 184 12.73 52.25 -7.53
CA VAL A 184 12.18 50.89 -7.75
C VAL A 184 12.55 49.98 -6.59
N ARG A 185 11.55 49.28 -6.07
CA ARG A 185 11.65 48.39 -4.92
C ARG A 185 11.08 47.04 -5.29
N CYS A 186 11.77 45.97 -4.89
CA CYS A 186 11.23 44.62 -4.98
C CYS A 186 10.86 44.15 -3.58
N ASP A 187 9.62 43.73 -3.38
CA ASP A 187 9.21 43.07 -2.14
C ASP A 187 9.25 41.56 -2.35
N ILE A 188 9.91 40.87 -1.43
CA ILE A 188 10.12 39.43 -1.51
C ILE A 188 9.20 38.76 -0.49
N PHE A 189 8.40 37.81 -0.96
CA PHE A 189 7.38 37.13 -0.17
C PHE A 189 7.60 35.63 -0.11
N ALA A 190 7.20 35.03 1.00
CA ALA A 190 6.94 33.60 1.09
C ALA A 190 5.47 33.37 1.43
N TYR A 191 4.92 32.32 0.84
CA TYR A 191 3.57 31.90 1.14
C TYR A 191 3.59 30.85 2.26
N PHE A 192 2.91 31.19 3.35
CA PHE A 192 2.64 30.27 4.44
C PHE A 192 1.19 29.81 4.33
N TYR A 193 1.02 28.58 3.88
CA TYR A 193 -0.31 27.96 3.89
C TYR A 193 -0.89 27.89 5.33
N TYR A 194 -0.02 27.86 6.34
CA TYR A 194 -0.38 27.80 7.76
C TYR A 194 0.13 29.05 8.50
N HIS A 195 -0.76 29.93 8.92
CA HIS A 195 -0.42 31.02 9.83
C HIS A 195 -1.24 30.93 11.11
N ARG A 196 -0.70 31.46 12.23
CA ARG A 196 -1.32 31.47 13.57
C ARG A 196 -2.75 32.01 13.61
N SER A 197 -3.18 32.73 12.57
CA SER A 197 -4.50 33.33 12.40
C SER A 197 -5.46 32.52 11.53
N THR A 198 -5.22 31.20 11.37
CA THR A 198 -6.07 30.23 10.62
C THR A 198 -6.36 30.53 9.14
N LYS A 199 -5.73 31.57 8.58
CA LYS A 199 -5.74 31.89 7.15
C LYS A 199 -4.36 31.69 6.58
N SER A 200 -4.27 31.22 5.35
CA SER A 200 -3.04 31.27 4.59
C SER A 200 -2.65 32.73 4.36
N VAL A 201 -1.36 33.05 4.51
CA VAL A 201 -0.88 34.44 4.40
C VAL A 201 0.38 34.49 3.56
N LEU A 202 0.33 35.35 2.55
CA LEU A 202 1.52 35.83 1.87
C LEU A 202 2.26 36.79 2.82
N GLN A 203 3.43 36.38 3.31
CA GLN A 203 4.25 37.15 4.24
C GLN A 203 5.43 37.76 3.50
N ARG A 204 5.64 39.06 3.68
CA ARG A 204 6.82 39.73 3.14
C ARG A 204 8.02 39.34 4.00
N ILE A 205 9.02 38.69 3.41
CA ILE A 205 10.27 38.31 4.10
C ILE A 205 11.20 39.50 4.20
N VAL A 206 11.43 40.17 3.07
CA VAL A 206 12.44 41.24 2.95
C VAL A 206 12.09 42.16 1.78
N SER A 207 12.73 43.32 1.72
CA SER A 207 12.64 44.25 0.60
C SER A 207 14.02 44.43 -0.02
N TRP A 208 14.08 44.64 -1.32
CA TRP A 208 15.32 44.81 -2.06
C TRP A 208 15.27 46.10 -2.87
N LYS A 209 16.39 46.81 -2.92
CA LYS A 209 16.53 48.05 -3.69
C LYS A 209 17.87 48.08 -4.40
N LYS A 210 17.82 48.48 -5.67
CA LYS A 210 18.99 48.63 -6.53
C LYS A 210 20.06 49.51 -5.87
N GLY A 211 21.28 48.99 -5.77
CA GLY A 211 22.45 49.66 -5.18
C GLY A 211 22.51 49.68 -3.65
N SER A 212 21.44 49.29 -2.94
CA SER A 212 21.42 49.14 -1.48
C SER A 212 21.29 47.69 -1.01
N GLY A 213 20.94 46.76 -1.91
CA GLY A 213 20.75 45.35 -1.60
C GLY A 213 19.48 45.11 -0.78
N PHE A 214 19.51 44.06 0.05
CA PHE A 214 18.41 43.69 0.95
C PHE A 214 18.29 44.63 2.15
N PHE A 215 17.06 45.05 2.45
CA PHE A 215 16.71 45.86 3.60
C PHE A 215 15.31 45.48 4.13
N ALA A 216 15.02 45.83 5.39
CA ALA A 216 13.75 45.50 6.05
C ALA A 216 13.45 43.99 6.13
N PHE A 217 14.39 43.24 6.71
CA PHE A 217 14.19 41.82 7.04
C PHE A 217 13.12 41.63 8.12
N THR A 218 12.30 40.62 7.93
CA THR A 218 11.49 40.01 8.99
C THR A 218 12.29 38.95 9.75
N GLU A 219 11.63 38.24 10.67
CA GLU A 219 12.24 37.13 11.41
C GLU A 219 12.46 35.86 10.56
N TYR A 220 11.92 35.82 9.33
CA TYR A 220 12.02 34.66 8.46
C TYR A 220 13.28 34.73 7.59
N SER A 221 13.96 33.58 7.44
CA SER A 221 15.01 33.40 6.43
C SER A 221 14.40 33.31 5.03
N PHE A 222 15.25 33.43 4.01
CA PHE A 222 14.88 32.97 2.67
C PHE A 222 14.56 31.48 2.68
N PHE A 223 13.63 31.07 1.82
CA PHE A 223 13.14 29.68 1.73
C PHE A 223 12.87 29.03 3.10
N PRO A 224 11.96 29.61 3.91
CA PRO A 224 11.76 29.19 5.29
C PRO A 224 11.24 27.75 5.37
N GLU A 225 11.74 26.98 6.35
CA GLU A 225 11.28 25.62 6.60
C GLU A 225 9.84 25.62 7.15
N LYS A 226 8.92 24.91 6.48
CA LYS A 226 7.47 24.95 6.75
C LYS A 226 6.95 23.70 7.46
N TYR A 227 7.64 22.57 7.33
CA TYR A 227 7.08 21.25 7.62
C TYR A 227 7.72 20.53 8.80
N GLU A 228 8.80 21.06 9.39
CA GLU A 228 9.34 20.49 10.63
C GLU A 228 8.44 20.75 11.84
N ASN A 229 7.84 21.95 11.92
CA ASN A 229 7.04 22.39 13.07
C ASN A 229 5.62 22.85 12.67
N CYS A 230 5.26 22.85 11.38
CA CYS A 230 3.95 23.20 10.77
C CYS A 230 3.18 24.43 11.30
N HIS A 231 3.77 25.19 12.23
CA HIS A 231 3.35 26.42 12.87
C HIS A 231 1.88 26.46 13.33
N GLY A 232 1.32 25.32 13.78
CA GLY A 232 -0.07 25.22 14.22
C GLY A 232 -1.08 25.12 13.07
N GLY A 233 -0.63 24.72 11.88
CA GLY A 233 -1.45 24.60 10.68
C GLY A 233 -2.61 23.62 10.76
N ILE A 234 -3.59 23.77 9.87
CA ILE A 234 -4.74 22.86 9.77
C ILE A 234 -4.54 21.92 8.58
N PHE A 235 -4.54 20.61 8.87
CA PHE A 235 -4.32 19.56 7.89
C PHE A 235 -5.62 18.76 7.73
N ASN A 236 -6.23 18.87 6.55
CA ASN A 236 -7.39 18.07 6.19
C ASN A 236 -6.95 16.67 5.78
N THR A 237 -7.57 15.64 6.36
CA THR A 237 -7.38 14.24 5.96
C THR A 237 -8.71 13.58 5.69
N ILE A 238 -8.71 12.54 4.85
CA ILE A 238 -9.89 11.75 4.54
C ILE A 238 -9.75 10.33 5.06
N THR A 239 -10.89 9.78 5.51
CA THR A 239 -10.95 8.44 6.08
C THR A 239 -12.33 7.80 5.89
N PHE A 240 -12.48 6.57 6.38
CA PHE A 240 -13.77 5.89 6.54
C PHE A 240 -13.77 5.09 7.84
N ILE A 241 -14.96 4.70 8.29
CA ILE A 241 -15.11 3.86 9.48
C ILE A 241 -14.64 2.44 9.16
N PHE A 242 -13.62 1.98 9.87
CA PHE A 242 -13.00 0.68 9.72
C PHE A 242 -12.48 0.20 11.08
N PRO A 243 -13.33 -0.38 11.93
CA PRO A 243 -12.92 -0.84 13.24
C PRO A 243 -11.87 -1.97 13.15
N PRO A 244 -10.89 -2.03 14.07
CA PRO A 244 -10.67 -1.14 15.22
C PRO A 244 -9.75 0.05 14.90
N TYR A 245 -9.41 0.26 13.63
CA TYR A 245 -8.49 1.30 13.17
C TYR A 245 -9.11 2.70 13.26
N MET A 246 -10.38 2.83 12.86
CA MET A 246 -11.18 4.07 12.89
C MET A 246 -12.62 3.74 13.29
N MET A 247 -13.07 4.19 14.46
CA MET A 247 -14.42 3.94 14.96
C MET A 247 -14.94 5.11 15.81
N TYR A 248 -16.26 5.23 15.92
CA TYR A 248 -16.85 6.15 16.90
C TYR A 248 -16.85 5.50 18.27
N VAL A 249 -16.40 6.25 19.27
CA VAL A 249 -16.45 5.88 20.68
C VAL A 249 -17.18 6.98 21.42
N GLU A 250 -18.08 6.61 22.33
CA GLU A 250 -18.75 7.58 23.18
C GLU A 250 -17.78 8.11 24.24
N LYS A 251 -17.47 9.41 24.18
CA LYS A 251 -16.68 10.09 25.20
C LYS A 251 -17.57 11.04 25.97
N LYS A 252 -17.40 11.07 27.30
CA LYS A 252 -18.09 12.02 28.17
C LYS A 252 -17.43 13.39 27.99
N ALA A 253 -18.18 14.35 27.45
CA ALA A 253 -17.74 15.74 27.34
C ALA A 253 -17.68 16.42 28.73
N PRO A 254 -16.98 17.55 28.87
CA PRO A 254 -16.80 18.25 30.15
C PRO A 254 -18.12 18.67 30.83
N ASN A 255 -19.17 18.88 30.04
CA ASN A 255 -20.54 19.17 30.46
C ASN A 255 -21.34 17.92 30.90
N GLY A 256 -20.72 16.74 30.87
CA GLY A 256 -21.34 15.46 31.22
C GLY A 256 -22.12 14.76 30.11
N THR A 257 -22.29 15.37 28.92
CA THR A 257 -23.00 14.73 27.80
C THR A 257 -22.09 13.75 27.06
N MET A 258 -22.63 12.61 26.64
CA MET A 258 -21.89 11.66 25.80
C MET A 258 -21.87 12.17 24.36
N VAL A 259 -20.68 12.33 23.78
CA VAL A 259 -20.50 12.79 22.39
C VAL A 259 -19.73 11.72 21.63
N PRO A 260 -20.21 11.29 20.44
CA PRO A 260 -19.47 10.36 19.59
C PRO A 260 -18.19 11.04 19.12
N THR A 261 -17.06 10.51 19.55
CA THR A 261 -15.73 10.98 19.18
C THR A 261 -15.04 9.89 18.37
N LEU A 262 -14.33 10.29 17.32
CA LEU A 262 -13.56 9.35 16.52
C LEU A 262 -12.35 8.86 17.35
N ALA A 263 -12.19 7.56 17.48
CA ALA A 263 -11.06 6.92 18.15
C ALA A 263 -10.64 5.64 17.40
N GLY A 264 -9.42 5.17 17.64
CA GLY A 264 -8.89 3.97 16.99
C GLY A 264 -7.39 4.08 16.78
N ARG A 265 -6.77 2.97 16.36
CA ARG A 265 -5.32 2.89 16.23
C ARG A 265 -4.75 3.96 15.29
N GLU A 266 -5.37 4.17 14.14
CA GLU A 266 -4.87 5.12 13.12
C GLU A 266 -5.00 6.56 13.61
N ILE A 267 -6.03 6.86 14.41
CA ILE A 267 -6.23 8.20 14.99
C ILE A 267 -5.13 8.53 15.96
N TYR A 268 -4.76 7.60 16.83
CA TYR A 268 -3.68 7.83 17.79
C TYR A 268 -2.33 8.02 17.09
N VAL A 269 -2.08 7.31 15.98
CA VAL A 269 -0.87 7.53 15.16
C VAL A 269 -0.88 8.93 14.57
N TRP A 270 -1.98 9.34 13.94
CA TRP A 270 -2.10 10.68 13.34
C TRP A 270 -2.10 11.81 14.37
N GLU A 271 -2.68 11.62 15.55
CA GLU A 271 -2.59 12.56 16.68
C GLU A 271 -1.15 12.70 17.19
N ALA A 272 -0.39 11.60 17.23
CA ALA A 272 1.03 11.62 17.59
C ALA A 272 1.86 12.37 16.53
N ILE A 273 1.59 12.15 15.24
CA ILE A 273 2.21 12.90 14.13
C ILE A 273 1.87 14.39 14.24
N ALA A 274 0.60 14.72 14.43
CA ALA A 274 0.12 16.08 14.60
C ALA A 274 0.78 16.81 15.78
N LYS A 275 0.94 16.11 16.90
CA LYS A 275 1.62 16.66 18.08
C LYS A 275 3.13 16.84 17.84
N ALA A 276 3.79 15.89 17.19
CA ALA A 276 5.23 15.94 16.94
C ALA A 276 5.60 17.05 15.94
N MET A 277 4.77 17.26 14.93
CA MET A 277 4.98 18.26 13.88
C MET A 277 4.20 19.56 14.15
N ASN A 278 3.52 19.68 15.29
CA ASN A 278 2.76 20.87 15.72
C ASN A 278 1.76 21.40 14.65
N PHE A 279 0.85 20.52 14.25
CA PHE A 279 -0.33 20.88 13.44
C PHE A 279 -1.63 20.34 14.07
N SER A 280 -2.76 20.87 13.62
CA SER A 280 -4.10 20.40 13.96
C SER A 280 -4.69 19.58 12.82
N LEU A 281 -5.24 18.41 13.14
CA LEU A 281 -5.81 17.51 12.15
C LEU A 281 -7.33 17.67 12.06
N VAL A 282 -7.85 17.83 10.84
CA VAL A 282 -9.28 17.80 10.55
C VAL A 282 -9.59 16.55 9.74
N ILE A 283 -10.37 15.64 10.33
CA ILE A 283 -10.67 14.34 9.73
C ILE A 283 -12.06 14.37 9.08
N HIS A 284 -12.09 14.16 7.77
CA HIS A 284 -13.33 14.01 7.01
C HIS A 284 -13.64 12.52 6.79
N VAL A 285 -14.69 12.04 7.46
CA VAL A 285 -15.18 10.66 7.31
C VAL A 285 -16.05 10.56 6.04
N ARG A 286 -15.77 9.57 5.19
CA ARG A 286 -16.46 9.30 3.93
C ARG A 286 -17.04 7.89 3.93
N ASP A 287 -18.04 7.68 3.07
CA ASP A 287 -18.69 6.37 2.89
C ASP A 287 -17.78 5.42 2.08
N PRO A 288 -17.44 4.23 2.60
CA PRO A 288 -16.59 3.28 1.91
C PRO A 288 -17.19 2.57 0.71
N THR A 289 -18.50 2.68 0.50
CA THR A 289 -19.18 2.07 -0.65
C THR A 289 -18.96 2.81 -1.96
N ILE A 290 -18.44 4.05 -1.91
CA ILE A 290 -18.24 4.91 -3.09
C ILE A 290 -16.72 5.09 -3.32
N PRO A 291 -16.08 4.28 -4.20
CA PRO A 291 -14.62 4.26 -4.33
C PRO A 291 -14.01 5.59 -4.79
N SER A 292 -14.73 6.38 -5.59
CA SER A 292 -14.23 7.65 -6.12
C SER A 292 -14.03 8.71 -5.04
N VAL A 293 -14.83 8.69 -3.98
CA VAL A 293 -14.79 9.68 -2.88
C VAL A 293 -13.50 9.58 -2.05
N PHE A 294 -12.76 8.48 -2.18
CA PHE A 294 -11.45 8.30 -1.53
C PHE A 294 -10.26 8.89 -2.26
N TRP A 295 -10.39 9.11 -3.55
CA TRP A 295 -9.27 9.53 -4.38
C TRP A 295 -9.44 10.98 -4.80
N ILE A 296 -10.67 11.40 -5.11
CA ILE A 296 -11.00 12.77 -5.51
C ILE A 296 -10.37 13.81 -4.58
N PRO A 297 -10.51 13.76 -3.24
CA PRO A 297 -9.94 14.81 -2.40
C PRO A 297 -8.40 14.83 -2.35
N ILE A 298 -7.75 13.68 -2.59
CA ILE A 298 -6.29 13.58 -2.66
C ILE A 298 -5.83 14.12 -4.03
N ASP A 299 -6.49 13.69 -5.09
CA ASP A 299 -6.24 14.12 -6.47
C ASP A 299 -6.44 15.64 -6.65
N GLU A 300 -7.52 16.18 -6.08
CA GLU A 300 -7.84 17.61 -6.04
C GLU A 300 -7.05 18.38 -4.98
N ARG A 301 -6.20 17.69 -4.20
CA ARG A 301 -5.34 18.28 -3.15
C ARG A 301 -6.09 19.08 -2.08
N THR A 302 -7.36 18.75 -1.86
CA THR A 302 -8.19 19.27 -0.75
C THR A 302 -7.92 18.51 0.56
N ALA A 303 -7.37 17.30 0.46
CA ALA A 303 -6.87 16.49 1.55
C ALA A 303 -5.35 16.27 1.42
N PHE A 304 -4.64 16.43 2.54
CA PHE A 304 -3.19 16.30 2.65
C PHE A 304 -2.70 14.87 2.44
N ALA A 305 -3.39 13.94 3.07
CA ALA A 305 -3.06 12.52 3.04
C ALA A 305 -4.31 11.73 3.37
N ARG A 306 -4.29 10.45 3.01
CA ARG A 306 -5.26 9.50 3.56
C ARG A 306 -4.80 9.07 4.94
N SER A 307 -5.68 9.17 5.93
CA SER A 307 -5.34 8.71 7.28
C SER A 307 -5.49 7.21 7.50
N MET A 308 -6.02 6.49 6.50
CA MET A 308 -6.04 5.03 6.47
C MET A 308 -4.88 4.53 5.62
N LYS A 309 -4.09 3.62 6.17
CA LYS A 309 -3.04 2.90 5.44
C LYS A 309 -3.61 2.05 4.31
N LEU A 310 -2.78 1.82 3.30
CA LEU A 310 -3.08 0.94 2.17
C LEU A 310 -1.84 0.14 1.79
N PRO A 311 -2.03 -1.05 1.21
CA PRO A 311 -0.93 -1.83 0.69
C PRO A 311 -0.22 -1.14 -0.46
N PHE A 312 1.08 -1.36 -0.53
CA PHE A 312 1.94 -0.96 -1.64
C PHE A 312 1.61 -1.81 -2.87
N LEU A 313 0.75 -1.28 -3.73
CA LEU A 313 0.38 -1.91 -5.01
C LEU A 313 1.05 -1.15 -6.16
N PRO A 314 1.65 -1.82 -7.15
CA PRO A 314 2.39 -1.15 -8.23
C PRO A 314 1.62 -0.04 -8.94
N HIS A 315 0.33 -0.28 -9.26
CA HIS A 315 -0.52 0.72 -9.93
C HIS A 315 -0.89 1.92 -9.03
N MET A 316 -0.79 1.77 -7.71
CA MET A 316 -1.01 2.85 -6.75
C MET A 316 0.27 3.65 -6.57
N MET A 317 1.41 2.97 -6.49
CA MET A 317 2.74 3.60 -6.38
C MET A 317 3.12 4.42 -7.62
N SER A 318 2.57 4.11 -8.80
CA SER A 318 2.74 4.99 -9.96
C SER A 318 2.00 6.33 -9.82
N ARG A 319 0.92 6.37 -9.04
CA ARG A 319 0.05 7.54 -8.89
C ARG A 319 0.30 8.33 -7.60
N TYR A 320 0.65 7.65 -6.51
CA TYR A 320 0.79 8.22 -5.17
C TYR A 320 2.13 7.82 -4.56
N ASP A 321 2.68 8.72 -3.75
CA ASP A 321 3.76 8.39 -2.85
C ASP A 321 3.21 7.80 -1.56
N TYR A 322 4.06 7.08 -0.84
CA TYR A 322 3.69 6.45 0.42
C TYR A 322 4.62 6.89 1.53
N SER A 323 4.08 6.92 2.75
CA SER A 323 4.91 6.91 3.94
C SER A 323 5.80 5.65 3.99
N VAL A 324 6.76 5.66 4.90
CA VAL A 324 7.42 4.42 5.34
C VAL A 324 6.35 3.41 5.79
N PHE A 325 6.65 2.12 5.64
CA PHE A 325 5.72 1.05 6.00
C PHE A 325 5.40 1.10 7.50
N ILE A 326 4.14 0.82 7.82
CA ILE A 326 3.57 0.88 9.17
C ILE A 326 3.25 -0.53 9.67
N GLU A 327 2.76 -1.38 8.79
CA GLU A 327 2.53 -2.79 9.10
C GLU A 327 2.58 -3.66 7.85
N ASP A 328 2.73 -4.96 8.08
CA ASP A 328 2.60 -5.96 7.02
C ASP A 328 1.14 -6.02 6.54
N THR A 329 0.93 -6.10 5.22
CA THR A 329 -0.38 -6.34 4.63
C THR A 329 -0.84 -7.75 4.98
N MET A 330 -1.92 -7.87 5.75
CA MET A 330 -2.40 -9.17 6.22
C MET A 330 -3.76 -9.56 5.60
N VAL A 331 -3.93 -9.49 4.28
CA VAL A 331 -5.14 -10.07 3.66
C VAL A 331 -5.05 -11.59 3.70
N ALA A 332 -5.96 -12.22 4.45
CA ALA A 332 -6.07 -13.66 4.61
C ALA A 332 -7.49 -14.15 4.25
N PHE A 333 -7.68 -15.47 4.24
CA PHE A 333 -9.00 -16.06 4.06
C PHE A 333 -9.52 -16.66 5.36
N THR A 334 -10.83 -16.56 5.56
CA THR A 334 -11.58 -17.16 6.66
C THR A 334 -12.41 -18.33 6.14
N MET A 335 -12.41 -19.44 6.86
CA MET A 335 -13.23 -20.62 6.55
C MET A 335 -13.82 -21.23 7.83
N LYS A 336 -14.85 -22.06 7.64
CA LYS A 336 -15.40 -22.90 8.72
C LYS A 336 -14.39 -23.98 9.11
N LYS A 337 -14.22 -24.21 10.42
CA LYS A 337 -13.40 -25.32 10.91
C LYS A 337 -13.99 -26.64 10.42
N PRO A 338 -13.16 -27.54 9.89
CA PRO A 338 -13.65 -28.80 9.36
C PRO A 338 -14.29 -29.62 10.50
N SER A 339 -15.51 -30.10 10.24
CA SER A 339 -16.22 -30.97 11.18
C SER A 339 -15.65 -32.39 11.17
N LEU A 340 -15.85 -33.12 12.26
CA LEU A 340 -15.43 -34.53 12.32
C LEU A 340 -16.25 -35.35 11.34
N LYS A 341 -15.57 -36.21 10.58
CA LYS A 341 -16.26 -37.23 9.78
C LYS A 341 -17.11 -38.13 10.69
N PRO A 342 -18.18 -38.77 10.16
CA PRO A 342 -19.09 -39.59 10.95
C PRO A 342 -18.34 -40.62 11.80
N ARG A 343 -18.66 -40.69 13.10
CA ARG A 343 -17.93 -41.52 14.08
C ARG A 343 -17.85 -43.00 13.69
N TRP A 344 -18.82 -43.55 12.96
CA TRP A 344 -18.78 -44.96 12.53
C TRP A 344 -17.60 -45.28 11.60
N GLN A 345 -17.10 -44.31 10.83
CA GLN A 345 -15.95 -44.52 9.96
C GLN A 345 -14.66 -44.82 10.75
N SER A 346 -14.61 -44.43 12.03
CA SER A 346 -13.49 -44.73 12.93
C SER A 346 -13.28 -46.24 13.16
N LEU A 347 -14.28 -47.08 12.90
CA LEU A 347 -14.15 -48.53 13.00
C LEU A 347 -13.36 -49.14 11.82
N TYR A 348 -13.35 -48.49 10.66
CA TYR A 348 -12.71 -49.01 9.45
C TYR A 348 -11.28 -48.48 9.24
N TYR A 349 -11.04 -47.20 9.54
CA TYR A 349 -9.73 -46.55 9.40
C TYR A 349 -8.54 -47.11 10.21
N PRO A 350 -8.69 -47.91 11.31
CA PRO A 350 -7.54 -48.38 12.10
C PRO A 350 -6.57 -49.28 11.34
N LEU A 351 -7.03 -49.90 10.24
CA LEU A 351 -6.23 -50.74 9.37
C LEU A 351 -6.35 -50.23 7.93
N THR A 352 -5.25 -50.30 7.19
CA THR A 352 -5.24 -49.94 5.76
C THR A 352 -6.06 -50.95 4.93
N GLU A 353 -6.54 -50.53 3.77
CA GLU A 353 -7.30 -51.38 2.84
C GLU A 353 -6.56 -52.69 2.50
N LEU A 354 -5.23 -52.62 2.37
CA LEU A 354 -4.38 -53.79 2.11
C LEU A 354 -4.39 -54.80 3.26
N VAL A 355 -4.44 -54.36 4.51
CA VAL A 355 -4.48 -55.26 5.68
C VAL A 355 -5.85 -55.91 5.80
N TRP A 356 -6.92 -55.16 5.53
CA TRP A 356 -8.28 -55.72 5.45
C TRP A 356 -8.37 -56.79 4.37
N LEU A 357 -7.86 -56.50 3.17
CA LEU A 357 -7.83 -57.46 2.07
C LEU A 357 -6.97 -58.68 2.40
N SER A 358 -5.79 -58.48 2.99
CA SER A 358 -4.89 -59.58 3.38
C SER A 358 -5.51 -60.48 4.45
N THR A 359 -6.21 -59.90 5.43
CA THR A 359 -6.94 -60.64 6.46
C THR A 359 -8.09 -61.43 5.86
N LEU A 360 -8.82 -60.84 4.90
CA LEU A 360 -9.89 -61.51 4.16
C LEU A 360 -9.33 -62.71 3.36
N ILE A 361 -8.20 -62.54 2.67
CA ILE A 361 -7.56 -63.62 1.92
C ILE A 361 -7.09 -64.73 2.87
N ALA A 362 -6.42 -64.38 3.98
CA ALA A 362 -5.95 -65.34 4.98
C ALA A 362 -7.10 -66.16 5.57
N LEU A 363 -8.28 -65.54 5.76
CA LEU A 363 -9.49 -66.20 6.24
C LEU A 363 -9.98 -67.33 5.30
N PHE A 364 -9.68 -67.27 4.00
CA PHE A 364 -10.01 -68.36 3.08
C PHE A 364 -8.85 -69.37 2.91
N VAL A 365 -7.61 -68.87 2.85
CA VAL A 365 -6.43 -69.69 2.60
C VAL A 365 -6.15 -70.65 3.76
N VAL A 366 -6.20 -70.17 5.00
CA VAL A 366 -5.86 -70.98 6.18
C VAL A 366 -6.82 -72.19 6.35
N PRO A 367 -8.16 -72.03 6.33
CA PRO A 367 -9.07 -73.18 6.37
C PRO A 367 -8.94 -74.08 5.13
N ALA A 368 -8.64 -73.55 3.94
CA ALA A 368 -8.38 -74.38 2.76
C ALA A 368 -7.14 -75.27 2.94
N VAL A 369 -6.04 -74.74 3.47
CA VAL A 369 -4.83 -75.52 3.79
C VAL A 369 -5.11 -76.53 4.90
N MET A 370 -5.89 -76.17 5.92
CA MET A 370 -6.32 -77.10 6.97
C MET A 370 -7.15 -78.27 6.41
N LEU A 371 -8.02 -78.02 5.43
CA LEU A 371 -8.79 -79.07 4.75
C LEU A 371 -7.91 -79.99 3.89
N ILE A 372 -6.91 -79.44 3.20
CA ILE A 372 -5.96 -80.25 2.44
C ILE A 372 -5.16 -81.16 3.41
N LEU A 373 -4.69 -80.60 4.53
CA LEU A 373 -3.97 -81.38 5.54
C LEU A 373 -4.84 -82.45 6.21
N SER A 374 -6.14 -82.19 6.43
CA SER A 374 -7.05 -83.17 7.03
C SER A 374 -7.42 -84.30 6.06
N THR A 375 -7.60 -83.99 4.78
CA THR A 375 -7.89 -84.98 3.73
C THR A 375 -6.69 -85.88 3.43
N VAL A 376 -5.48 -85.31 3.35
CA VAL A 376 -4.23 -86.08 3.18
C VAL A 376 -3.90 -86.91 4.43
N GLY A 377 -4.27 -86.43 5.62
CA GLY A 377 -4.06 -87.11 6.90
C GLY A 377 -5.08 -88.21 7.23
N GLY A 378 -6.04 -88.51 6.36
CA GLY A 378 -7.00 -89.62 6.53
C GLY A 378 -8.04 -89.44 7.63
N ASN A 379 -8.32 -88.20 8.06
CA ASN A 379 -9.17 -87.94 9.22
C ASN A 379 -10.63 -87.71 8.83
N THR A 380 -11.51 -88.68 9.09
CA THR A 380 -12.90 -88.74 8.58
C THR A 380 -13.92 -87.91 9.36
N HIS A 381 -13.55 -87.32 10.49
CA HIS A 381 -14.46 -86.54 11.36
C HIS A 381 -14.53 -85.04 11.03
N ILE A 382 -13.72 -84.53 10.08
CA ILE A 382 -13.61 -83.10 9.78
C ILE A 382 -14.38 -82.77 8.49
N THR A 383 -15.46 -81.99 8.59
CA THR A 383 -16.26 -81.54 7.43
C THR A 383 -15.85 -80.13 7.01
N ARG A 384 -15.98 -79.80 5.70
CA ARG A 384 -15.63 -78.48 5.13
C ARG A 384 -16.12 -77.31 5.97
N ASN A 385 -17.40 -77.34 6.35
CA ASN A 385 -18.03 -76.24 7.08
C ASN A 385 -17.45 -76.06 8.48
N THR A 386 -17.06 -77.16 9.15
CA THR A 386 -16.46 -77.09 10.50
C THR A 386 -15.10 -76.41 10.51
N VAL A 387 -14.26 -76.61 9.49
CA VAL A 387 -12.93 -75.99 9.42
C VAL A 387 -13.02 -74.48 9.17
N PHE A 388 -13.92 -74.06 8.28
CA PHE A 388 -14.17 -72.62 8.05
C PHE A 388 -14.79 -71.95 9.27
N GLU A 389 -15.73 -72.63 9.94
CA GLU A 389 -16.35 -72.15 11.18
C GLU A 389 -15.29 -71.98 12.28
N ASP A 390 -14.44 -72.98 12.50
CA ASP A 390 -13.41 -72.93 13.53
C ASP A 390 -12.35 -71.84 13.22
N ALA A 391 -11.95 -71.67 11.95
CA ALA A 391 -11.04 -70.59 11.55
C ALA A 391 -11.64 -69.19 11.83
N TYR A 392 -12.93 -69.01 11.55
CA TYR A 392 -13.65 -67.76 11.83
C TYR A 392 -13.84 -67.52 13.34
N ARG A 393 -14.19 -68.56 14.10
CA ARG A 393 -14.28 -68.53 15.57
C ARG A 393 -12.95 -68.09 16.18
N ILE A 394 -11.84 -68.66 15.74
CA ILE A 394 -10.50 -68.28 16.22
C ILE A 394 -10.17 -66.82 15.88
N LEU A 395 -10.53 -66.33 14.68
CA LEU A 395 -10.35 -64.92 14.30
C LEU A 395 -11.15 -63.97 15.21
N LEU A 396 -12.37 -64.38 15.58
CA LEU A 396 -13.22 -63.63 16.51
C LEU A 396 -12.90 -63.88 17.99
N CYS A 397 -11.80 -64.58 18.29
CA CYS A 397 -11.41 -64.97 19.66
C CYS A 397 -12.48 -65.78 20.41
N GLN A 398 -13.24 -66.61 19.71
CA GLN A 398 -14.21 -67.55 20.28
C GLN A 398 -13.56 -68.91 20.54
N SER A 399 -14.10 -69.65 21.51
CA SER A 399 -13.63 -71.00 21.82
C SER A 399 -13.99 -72.00 20.71
N VAL A 400 -13.05 -72.90 20.45
CA VAL A 400 -13.27 -74.08 19.61
C VAL A 400 -13.56 -75.26 20.54
N SER A 401 -14.43 -76.18 20.14
CA SER A 401 -14.79 -77.35 20.95
C SER A 401 -13.60 -78.30 21.09
N ASP A 402 -13.36 -78.83 22.29
CA ASP A 402 -12.25 -79.77 22.59
C ASP A 402 -12.23 -81.03 21.72
N GLN A 403 -13.39 -81.43 21.19
CA GLN A 403 -13.53 -82.58 20.29
C GLN A 403 -13.00 -82.30 18.86
N ARG A 404 -12.61 -81.06 18.54
CA ARG A 404 -12.24 -80.61 17.19
C ARG A 404 -10.76 -80.23 17.04
N ILE A 405 -9.92 -80.57 18.03
CA ILE A 405 -8.47 -80.28 17.99
C ILE A 405 -7.78 -81.19 16.96
N PRO A 406 -6.93 -80.65 16.06
CA PRO A 406 -6.28 -81.48 15.05
C PRO A 406 -5.40 -82.58 15.67
N ALA A 407 -5.51 -83.80 15.14
CA ALA A 407 -4.73 -84.94 15.59
C ALA A 407 -3.26 -84.89 15.13
N THR A 408 -2.99 -84.32 13.96
CA THR A 408 -1.65 -84.30 13.34
C THR A 408 -0.81 -83.11 13.81
N SER A 409 0.51 -83.33 13.99
CA SER A 409 1.44 -82.28 14.44
C SER A 409 1.50 -81.09 13.46
N SER A 410 1.40 -81.33 12.14
CA SER A 410 1.39 -80.28 11.12
C SER A 410 0.17 -79.36 11.22
N ALA A 411 -1.02 -79.93 11.39
CA ALA A 411 -2.24 -79.16 11.57
C ALA A 411 -2.25 -78.39 12.91
N ARG A 412 -1.66 -78.95 13.97
CA ARG A 412 -1.47 -78.25 15.24
C ARG A 412 -0.58 -77.01 15.10
N VAL A 413 0.56 -77.14 14.40
CA VAL A 413 1.45 -75.99 14.13
C VAL A 413 0.71 -74.90 13.34
N LEU A 414 -0.10 -75.28 12.36
CA LEU A 414 -0.90 -74.34 11.57
C LEU A 414 -1.97 -73.63 12.43
N VAL A 415 -2.68 -74.35 13.30
CA VAL A 415 -3.66 -73.75 14.24
C VAL A 415 -2.98 -72.80 15.23
N VAL A 416 -1.83 -73.19 15.80
CA VAL A 416 -1.06 -72.31 16.71
C VAL A 416 -0.59 -71.06 15.98
N THR A 417 -0.13 -71.19 14.73
CA THR A 417 0.28 -70.04 13.91
C THR A 417 -0.91 -69.13 13.61
N TRP A 418 -2.08 -69.72 13.30
CA TRP A 418 -3.32 -68.96 13.10
C TRP A 418 -3.72 -68.22 14.38
N LEU A 419 -3.66 -68.87 15.56
CA LEU A 419 -3.93 -68.24 16.85
C LEU A 419 -2.99 -67.05 17.14
N ILE A 420 -1.69 -67.20 16.86
CA ILE A 420 -0.73 -66.10 17.01
C ILE A 420 -1.08 -64.96 16.06
N PHE A 421 -1.39 -65.26 14.79
CA PHE A 421 -1.77 -64.25 13.81
C PHE A 421 -3.05 -63.50 14.22
N THR A 422 -4.11 -64.21 14.61
CA THR A 422 -5.38 -63.59 15.01
C THR A 422 -5.22 -62.78 16.30
N PHE A 423 -4.38 -63.24 17.23
CA PHE A 423 -4.01 -62.47 18.42
C PHE A 423 -3.29 -61.17 18.05
N ILE A 424 -2.31 -61.20 17.14
CA ILE A 424 -1.56 -60.01 16.69
C ILE A 424 -2.50 -59.02 16.00
N ILE A 425 -3.28 -59.47 15.00
CA ILE A 425 -4.21 -58.59 14.26
C ILE A 425 -5.30 -58.04 15.18
N GLY A 426 -5.89 -58.87 16.04
CA GLY A 426 -6.90 -58.43 17.00
C GLY A 426 -6.35 -57.39 17.99
N SER A 427 -5.13 -57.60 18.49
CA SER A 427 -4.47 -56.65 19.40
C SER A 427 -4.09 -55.35 18.68
N ALA A 428 -3.54 -55.43 17.46
CA ALA A 428 -3.19 -54.27 16.65
C ALA A 428 -4.42 -53.45 16.26
N TYR A 429 -5.50 -54.09 15.85
CA TYR A 429 -6.76 -53.43 15.54
C TYR A 429 -7.32 -52.68 16.76
N ARG A 430 -7.39 -53.35 17.93
CA ARG A 430 -7.87 -52.73 19.17
C ARG A 430 -6.98 -51.58 19.60
N GLY A 431 -5.66 -51.74 19.56
CA GLY A 431 -4.69 -50.69 19.90
C GLY A 431 -4.82 -49.48 18.98
N ASN A 432 -4.87 -49.69 17.67
CA ASN A 432 -5.04 -48.61 16.70
C ASN A 432 -6.42 -47.95 16.83
N LEU A 433 -7.48 -48.72 17.05
CA LEU A 433 -8.82 -48.18 17.25
C LEU A 433 -8.88 -47.30 18.50
N ILE A 434 -8.27 -47.72 19.61
CA ILE A 434 -8.13 -46.88 20.81
C ILE A 434 -7.37 -45.59 20.46
N GLY A 435 -6.27 -45.68 19.71
CA GLY A 435 -5.54 -44.50 19.21
C GLY A 435 -6.40 -43.55 18.37
N PHE A 436 -7.20 -44.10 17.44
CA PHE A 436 -8.10 -43.32 16.59
C PHE A 436 -9.28 -42.69 17.33
N LEU A 437 -9.78 -43.35 18.38
CA LEU A 437 -10.87 -42.83 19.21
C LEU A 437 -10.39 -41.81 20.23
N THR A 438 -9.14 -41.93 20.68
CA THR A 438 -8.53 -40.98 21.62
C THR A 438 -8.05 -39.70 20.92
N ILE A 439 -7.54 -39.81 19.68
CA ILE A 439 -7.06 -38.67 18.89
C ILE A 439 -7.96 -38.48 17.66
N PRO A 440 -8.98 -37.60 17.73
CA PRO A 440 -9.86 -37.35 16.60
C PRO A 440 -9.10 -36.78 15.40
N LYS A 441 -9.13 -37.49 14.27
CA LYS A 441 -8.48 -37.05 13.03
C LYS A 441 -9.41 -36.13 12.24
N TYR A 442 -9.17 -34.83 12.35
CA TYR A 442 -9.88 -33.83 11.55
C TYR A 442 -9.45 -33.89 10.07
N PRO A 443 -10.35 -33.52 9.14
CA PRO A 443 -9.95 -33.23 7.76
C PRO A 443 -8.83 -32.19 7.72
N LYS A 444 -7.96 -32.26 6.72
CA LYS A 444 -6.91 -31.27 6.54
C LYS A 444 -7.56 -29.89 6.40
N ARG A 445 -7.17 -28.97 7.26
CA ARG A 445 -7.57 -27.57 7.25
C ARG A 445 -6.69 -26.81 6.24
N PRO A 446 -7.24 -26.19 5.18
CA PRO A 446 -6.44 -25.35 4.29
C PRO A 446 -5.81 -24.17 5.04
N GLU A 447 -4.49 -24.02 4.95
CA GLU A 447 -3.77 -22.91 5.60
C GLU A 447 -3.17 -21.93 4.59
N THR A 448 -3.09 -22.33 3.32
CA THR A 448 -2.46 -21.54 2.26
C THR A 448 -3.43 -21.36 1.09
N LEU A 449 -3.20 -20.33 0.27
CA LEU A 449 -4.00 -20.06 -0.92
C LEU A 449 -4.03 -21.28 -1.87
N ALA A 450 -2.89 -21.95 -2.05
CA ALA A 450 -2.79 -23.13 -2.90
C ALA A 450 -3.66 -24.30 -2.37
N GLU A 451 -3.65 -24.53 -1.05
CA GLU A 451 -4.49 -25.57 -0.44
C GLU A 451 -5.98 -25.24 -0.52
N MET A 452 -6.34 -23.96 -0.35
CA MET A 452 -7.73 -23.50 -0.48
C MET A 452 -8.25 -23.68 -1.92
N ILE A 453 -7.43 -23.37 -2.92
CA ILE A 453 -7.78 -23.59 -4.33
C ILE A 453 -7.88 -25.09 -4.64
N ALA A 454 -6.97 -25.90 -4.08
CA ALA A 454 -6.97 -27.35 -4.23
C ALA A 454 -8.19 -28.02 -3.58
N SER A 455 -8.75 -27.44 -2.50
CA SER A 455 -9.99 -27.94 -1.88
C SER A 455 -11.23 -27.67 -2.73
N GLY A 456 -11.12 -26.85 -3.79
CA GLY A 456 -12.26 -26.48 -4.62
C GLY A 456 -13.19 -25.44 -4.00
N ALA A 457 -12.75 -24.72 -2.96
CA ALA A 457 -13.59 -23.74 -2.28
C ALA A 457 -13.86 -22.52 -3.16
N GLY A 458 -15.09 -22.00 -3.09
CA GLY A 458 -15.42 -20.68 -3.64
C GLY A 458 -14.89 -19.57 -2.73
N THR A 459 -14.64 -18.38 -3.29
CA THR A 459 -14.13 -17.24 -2.52
C THR A 459 -15.06 -16.04 -2.58
N LEU A 460 -15.39 -15.48 -1.41
CA LEU A 460 -16.20 -14.28 -1.29
C LEU A 460 -15.28 -13.08 -0.99
N PHE A 461 -15.46 -12.01 -1.75
CA PHE A 461 -14.73 -10.74 -1.59
C PHE A 461 -15.69 -9.63 -1.16
N PRO A 462 -15.52 -9.04 0.02
CA PRO A 462 -16.22 -7.81 0.41
C PRO A 462 -15.98 -6.69 -0.61
N ASN A 463 -16.98 -5.84 -0.84
CA ASN A 463 -16.92 -4.76 -1.83
C ASN A 463 -15.74 -3.79 -1.59
N LEU A 464 -15.39 -3.56 -0.32
CA LEU A 464 -14.21 -2.77 0.06
C LEU A 464 -12.90 -3.33 -0.53
N LEU A 465 -12.81 -4.65 -0.71
CA LEU A 465 -11.64 -5.34 -1.24
C LEU A 465 -11.72 -5.57 -2.75
N LYS A 466 -12.72 -5.00 -3.44
CA LYS A 466 -12.88 -5.13 -4.90
C LYS A 466 -11.67 -4.61 -5.66
N LEU A 467 -10.95 -3.61 -5.14
CA LEU A 467 -9.71 -3.12 -5.73
C LEU A 467 -8.65 -4.22 -5.90
N PHE A 468 -8.58 -5.17 -4.96
CA PHE A 468 -7.62 -6.28 -5.03
C PHE A 468 -7.95 -7.27 -6.15
N LEU A 469 -9.21 -7.37 -6.59
CA LEU A 469 -9.56 -8.22 -7.73
C LEU A 469 -8.90 -7.72 -9.02
N VAL A 470 -8.75 -6.41 -9.19
CA VAL A 470 -8.03 -5.84 -10.34
C VAL A 470 -6.58 -6.31 -10.35
N TYR A 471 -5.92 -6.26 -9.17
CA TYR A 471 -4.56 -6.75 -9.00
C TYR A 471 -4.43 -8.25 -9.29
N PHE A 472 -5.31 -9.09 -8.73
CA PHE A 472 -5.27 -10.53 -8.99
C PHE A 472 -5.59 -10.90 -10.44
N THR A 473 -6.42 -10.10 -11.12
CA THR A 473 -6.76 -10.29 -12.54
C THR A 473 -5.57 -9.98 -13.45
N ALA A 474 -4.83 -8.91 -13.14
CA ALA A 474 -3.62 -8.52 -13.88
C ALA A 474 -2.42 -9.46 -13.61
N SER A 475 -2.48 -10.30 -12.58
CA SER A 475 -1.41 -11.21 -12.22
C SER A 475 -1.21 -12.35 -13.24
N ASN A 476 0.06 -12.71 -13.47
CA ASN A 476 0.45 -13.87 -14.27
C ASN A 476 0.35 -15.20 -13.51
N SER A 477 0.08 -15.16 -12.21
CA SER A 477 -0.04 -16.36 -11.39
C SER A 477 -1.32 -17.15 -11.70
N THR A 478 -1.16 -18.45 -11.95
CA THR A 478 -2.27 -19.39 -12.13
C THR A 478 -3.16 -19.46 -10.88
N LEU A 479 -2.57 -19.30 -9.69
CA LEU A 479 -3.30 -19.25 -8.41
C LEU A 479 -4.21 -18.02 -8.36
N SER A 480 -3.69 -16.84 -8.70
CA SER A 480 -4.47 -15.59 -8.70
C SER A 480 -5.60 -15.62 -9.72
N ARG A 481 -5.35 -16.13 -10.94
CA ARG A 481 -6.41 -16.27 -11.97
C ARG A 481 -7.49 -17.26 -11.54
N THR A 482 -7.10 -18.38 -10.93
CA THR A 482 -8.05 -19.38 -10.42
C THR A 482 -8.87 -18.81 -9.26
N LEU A 483 -8.23 -18.05 -8.36
CA LEU A 483 -8.89 -17.32 -7.28
C LEU A 483 -9.97 -16.38 -7.83
N VAL A 484 -9.62 -15.54 -8.81
CA VAL A 484 -10.56 -14.61 -9.44
C VAL A 484 -11.71 -15.36 -10.13
N SER A 485 -11.42 -16.44 -10.87
CA SER A 485 -12.48 -17.21 -11.57
C SER A 485 -13.50 -17.86 -10.63
N ARG A 486 -13.14 -18.08 -9.36
CA ARG A 486 -14.00 -18.66 -8.31
C ARG A 486 -14.46 -17.63 -7.29
N SER A 487 -14.24 -16.34 -7.59
CA SER A 487 -14.58 -15.25 -6.70
C SER A 487 -15.97 -14.69 -6.97
N SER A 488 -16.66 -14.29 -5.92
CA SER A 488 -17.87 -13.46 -6.01
C SER A 488 -17.79 -12.30 -5.03
N VAL A 489 -18.33 -11.15 -5.44
CA VAL A 489 -18.33 -9.94 -4.63
C VAL A 489 -19.54 -9.93 -3.72
N ILE A 490 -19.34 -9.61 -2.44
CA ILE A 490 -20.37 -9.49 -1.43
C ILE A 490 -20.34 -8.09 -0.79
N PRO A 491 -21.45 -7.58 -0.24
CA PRO A 491 -21.50 -6.25 0.36
C PRO A 491 -20.51 -6.05 1.51
N THR A 492 -20.50 -6.96 2.49
CA THR A 492 -19.70 -6.82 3.73
C THR A 492 -19.07 -8.14 4.16
N PHE A 493 -17.99 -8.05 4.95
CA PHE A 493 -17.38 -9.24 5.56
C PHE A 493 -18.36 -10.03 6.43
N GLY A 494 -19.18 -9.35 7.25
CA GLY A 494 -20.15 -9.99 8.13
C GLY A 494 -21.19 -10.83 7.38
N GLU A 495 -21.64 -10.39 6.20
CA GLU A 495 -22.51 -11.19 5.34
C GLU A 495 -21.79 -12.43 4.80
N GLY A 496 -20.52 -12.27 4.41
CA GLY A 496 -19.66 -13.39 4.02
C GLY A 496 -19.55 -14.43 5.12
N VAL A 497 -19.35 -14.00 6.37
CA VAL A 497 -19.30 -14.91 7.52
C VAL A 497 -20.63 -15.65 7.73
N LYS A 498 -21.78 -14.97 7.57
CA LYS A 498 -23.10 -15.65 7.60
C LYS A 498 -23.22 -16.74 6.53
N ILE A 499 -22.67 -16.49 5.34
CA ILE A 499 -22.63 -17.48 4.25
C ILE A 499 -21.68 -18.65 4.59
N LEU A 500 -20.51 -18.38 5.17
CA LEU A 500 -19.57 -19.40 5.64
C LEU A 500 -20.18 -20.36 6.67
N MET A 501 -21.06 -19.84 7.53
CA MET A 501 -21.74 -20.69 8.51
C MET A 501 -22.71 -21.68 7.87
N LYS A 502 -23.26 -21.34 6.69
CA LYS A 502 -24.21 -22.17 5.95
C LYS A 502 -23.54 -23.17 5.00
N TYR A 503 -22.41 -22.83 4.40
CA TYR A 503 -21.76 -23.67 3.38
C TYR A 503 -20.33 -24.04 3.77
N GLU A 504 -19.98 -25.34 3.70
CA GLU A 504 -18.67 -25.83 4.16
C GLU A 504 -17.52 -25.57 3.17
N ASN A 505 -17.80 -25.41 1.87
CA ASN A 505 -16.78 -25.26 0.83
C ASN A 505 -16.66 -23.82 0.31
N THR A 506 -16.68 -22.86 1.23
CA THR A 506 -16.62 -21.43 0.92
C THR A 506 -15.55 -20.78 1.79
N SER A 507 -14.92 -19.73 1.27
CA SER A 507 -13.94 -18.87 1.95
C SER A 507 -14.34 -17.41 1.83
N VAL A 508 -13.99 -16.57 2.80
CA VAL A 508 -14.17 -15.11 2.72
C VAL A 508 -12.81 -14.44 2.91
N MET A 509 -12.45 -13.52 2.01
CA MET A 509 -11.22 -12.75 2.10
C MET A 509 -11.42 -11.50 2.96
N TYR A 510 -10.48 -11.24 3.87
CA TYR A 510 -10.45 -10.01 4.63
C TYR A 510 -9.09 -9.71 5.24
N GLU A 511 -8.92 -8.51 5.79
CA GLU A 511 -7.76 -8.22 6.63
C GLU A 511 -7.83 -9.12 7.87
N ARG A 512 -6.69 -9.77 8.17
CA ARG A 512 -6.55 -10.84 9.14
C ARG A 512 -6.92 -10.37 10.55
N PHE A 513 -6.35 -9.26 10.99
CA PHE A 513 -6.56 -8.76 12.35
C PHE A 513 -8.05 -8.43 12.59
N VAL A 514 -8.71 -7.78 11.64
CA VAL A 514 -10.16 -7.49 11.71
C VAL A 514 -10.98 -8.77 11.61
N ALA A 515 -10.60 -9.73 10.76
CA ALA A 515 -11.30 -11.02 10.68
C ALA A 515 -11.21 -11.80 11.99
N GLU A 516 -10.02 -11.86 12.59
CA GLU A 516 -9.78 -12.50 13.89
C GLU A 516 -10.61 -11.80 14.98
N LEU A 517 -10.60 -10.47 15.03
CA LEU A 517 -11.40 -9.69 15.99
C LEU A 517 -12.90 -9.97 15.85
N ILE A 518 -13.45 -9.92 14.64
CA ILE A 518 -14.88 -10.17 14.39
C ILE A 518 -15.28 -11.59 14.80
N ILE A 519 -14.42 -12.58 14.55
CA ILE A 519 -14.65 -13.97 14.98
C ILE A 519 -14.65 -14.05 16.51
N VAL A 520 -13.68 -13.39 17.16
CA VAL A 520 -13.57 -13.39 18.62
C VAL A 520 -14.81 -12.76 19.26
N GLU A 521 -15.24 -11.60 18.78
CA GLU A 521 -16.34 -10.84 19.36
C GLU A 521 -17.72 -11.48 19.12
N ASN A 522 -17.96 -12.01 17.92
CA ASN A 522 -19.32 -12.40 17.50
C ASN A 522 -19.53 -13.90 17.33
N TYR A 523 -18.45 -14.68 17.23
CA TYR A 523 -18.51 -16.10 16.88
C TYR A 523 -17.72 -17.00 17.85
N THR A 524 -17.36 -16.50 19.03
CA THR A 524 -16.77 -17.32 20.10
C THR A 524 -17.86 -17.78 21.04
N ALA A 525 -17.94 -19.09 21.24
CA ALA A 525 -18.83 -19.68 22.24
C ALA A 525 -18.31 -19.42 23.66
N ILE A 526 -19.18 -19.62 24.67
CA ILE A 526 -18.86 -19.38 26.09
C ILE A 526 -17.64 -20.21 26.55
N ASP A 527 -17.39 -21.36 25.92
CA ASP A 527 -16.24 -22.24 26.19
C ASP A 527 -14.94 -21.78 25.49
N GLY A 528 -14.96 -20.63 24.81
CA GLY A 528 -13.82 -20.10 24.06
C GLY A 528 -13.62 -20.73 22.67
N THR A 529 -14.50 -21.64 22.24
CA THR A 529 -14.37 -22.27 20.93
C THR A 529 -14.98 -21.41 19.82
N THR A 530 -14.31 -21.41 18.66
CA THR A 530 -14.80 -20.70 17.46
C THR A 530 -15.13 -21.72 16.36
N PRO A 531 -16.25 -21.57 15.63
CA PRO A 531 -16.61 -22.44 14.51
C PRO A 531 -15.83 -22.07 13.23
N LEU A 532 -15.15 -20.92 13.23
CA LEU A 532 -14.42 -20.36 12.10
C LEU A 532 -12.93 -20.25 12.44
N TYR A 533 -12.10 -20.17 11.41
CA TYR A 533 -10.69 -19.83 11.56
C TYR A 533 -10.23 -18.94 10.42
N VAL A 534 -9.22 -18.11 10.72
CA VAL A 534 -8.46 -17.38 9.72
C VAL A 534 -7.20 -18.19 9.39
N ALA A 535 -6.92 -18.34 8.10
CA ALA A 535 -5.78 -19.12 7.62
C ALA A 535 -4.45 -18.50 8.05
N LYS A 536 -3.43 -19.35 8.27
CA LYS A 536 -2.09 -18.85 8.62
C LYS A 536 -1.42 -18.12 7.45
N GLY A 537 -1.61 -18.60 6.22
CA GLY A 537 -1.01 -18.04 5.02
C GLY A 537 -1.73 -16.77 4.56
N MET A 538 -0.93 -15.77 4.19
CA MET A 538 -1.42 -14.54 3.58
C MET A 538 -1.66 -14.73 2.09
N VAL A 539 -2.72 -14.13 1.59
CA VAL A 539 -3.10 -14.15 0.16
C VAL A 539 -2.43 -13.00 -0.58
N LEU A 540 -2.26 -11.87 0.11
CA LEU A 540 -1.52 -10.72 -0.37
C LEU A 540 -0.43 -10.37 0.65
N PRO A 541 0.76 -10.97 0.55
CA PRO A 541 1.90 -10.52 1.32
C PRO A 541 2.36 -9.16 0.80
N GLY A 542 2.63 -8.21 1.69
CA GLY A 542 3.06 -6.87 1.32
C GLY A 542 3.25 -5.99 2.55
N TRP A 543 3.43 -4.70 2.31
CA TRP A 543 3.51 -3.68 3.33
C TRP A 543 2.44 -2.63 3.10
N GLU A 544 1.95 -2.03 4.18
CA GLU A 544 0.99 -0.93 4.15
C GLU A 544 1.62 0.35 4.66
N GLY A 545 1.24 1.48 4.07
CA GLY A 545 1.62 2.82 4.52
C GLY A 545 0.54 3.84 4.16
N TYR A 546 0.71 5.08 4.61
CA TYR A 546 -0.21 6.17 4.29
C TYR A 546 0.07 6.70 2.89
N PRO A 547 -0.89 6.65 1.95
CA PRO A 547 -0.73 7.28 0.66
C PRO A 547 -0.83 8.80 0.81
N ALA A 548 0.09 9.50 0.15
CA ALA A 548 0.14 10.93 0.01
C ALA A 548 0.28 11.30 -1.48
N MET A 549 0.04 12.56 -1.80
CA MET A 549 0.30 13.01 -3.16
C MET A 549 1.80 12.92 -3.47
N PRO A 550 2.17 12.65 -4.73
CA PRO A 550 3.56 12.68 -5.15
C PRO A 550 4.26 13.98 -4.75
N ASP A 551 5.51 13.85 -4.30
CA ASP A 551 6.40 14.95 -3.90
C ASP A 551 5.86 15.83 -2.76
N SER A 552 4.98 15.25 -1.93
CA SER A 552 4.48 15.95 -0.75
C SER A 552 5.64 16.30 0.18
N PRO A 553 5.89 17.59 0.47
CA PRO A 553 7.10 18.07 1.15
C PRO A 553 7.16 17.63 2.64
N PHE A 554 6.03 17.26 3.23
CA PHE A 554 5.93 16.80 4.61
C PHE A 554 6.21 15.29 4.78
N THR A 555 6.20 14.49 3.71
CA THR A 555 6.29 13.03 3.81
C THR A 555 7.57 12.58 4.51
N HIS A 556 8.69 13.26 4.28
CA HIS A 556 9.96 12.98 4.97
C HIS A 556 9.86 13.14 6.49
N ASN A 557 9.24 14.22 6.96
CA ASN A 557 9.08 14.48 8.39
C ASN A 557 8.04 13.54 9.02
N VAL A 558 6.95 13.22 8.30
CA VAL A 558 6.01 12.17 8.70
C VAL A 558 6.72 10.82 8.87
N ASN A 559 7.60 10.46 7.93
CA ASN A 559 8.36 9.21 7.99
C ASN A 559 9.30 9.16 9.20
N LYS A 560 9.98 10.25 9.54
CA LYS A 560 10.80 10.33 10.77
C LYS A 560 9.97 10.04 12.02
N VAL A 561 8.75 10.59 12.11
CA VAL A 561 7.87 10.36 13.26
C VAL A 561 7.37 8.92 13.29
N ILE A 562 6.96 8.34 12.15
CA ILE A 562 6.53 6.94 12.07
C ILE A 562 7.66 5.99 12.49
N LEU A 563 8.89 6.23 12.01
CA LEU A 563 10.05 5.44 12.43
C LEU A 563 10.31 5.53 13.94
N ALA A 564 10.11 6.71 14.54
CA ALA A 564 10.22 6.88 15.99
C ALA A 564 9.11 6.18 16.78
N ILE A 565 7.94 5.94 16.18
CA ILE A 565 6.86 5.13 16.79
C ILE A 565 7.22 3.63 16.76
N HIS A 566 8.00 3.19 15.77
CA HIS A 566 8.43 1.80 15.63
C HIS A 566 9.69 1.44 16.44
N ALA A 567 10.52 2.42 16.77
CA ALA A 567 11.73 2.26 17.58
C ALA A 567 11.38 2.11 19.07
#